data_AF-A0A2E4IDA4-F1
#
_entry.id   AF-A0A2E4IDA4-F1
#
_cell.length_a   1.000
_cell.length_b   1.000
_cell.length_c   1.000
_cell.angle_alpha   90.00
_cell.angle_beta   90.00
_cell.angle_gamma   90.00
#
_symmetry.space_group_name_H-M   'P 1'
#
loop_
_entity.id
_entity.type
_entity.pdbx_description
1 polymer ?
#
loop_
_entity_poly.entity_id
_entity_poly.type
_entity_poly.pdbx_seq_one_letter_code
_entity_poly.pdbx_strand_id
1 'polypeptide(L)' 'MGYKSTISKPFCNWIARDTAKWTANAARDQDNIMKQLIKKARNTQFGKDHQFASINDHLSFAA' A
#
# COMPACT_ATOMS: atom_id res chain seq x y z
N MET A 1 0.48 -22.47 33.44
CA MET A 1 0.21 -21.60 32.27
C MET A 1 0.08 -20.17 32.75
N GLY A 2 1.08 -19.33 32.48
CA GLY A 2 1.13 -17.97 33.05
C GLY A 2 0.16 -17.02 32.36
N TYR A 3 -0.40 -16.10 33.15
CA TYR A 3 -1.26 -14.96 32.77
C TYR A 3 -0.82 -14.20 31.49
N LYS A 4 0.46 -14.25 31.12
CA LYS A 4 0.98 -13.67 29.86
C LYS A 4 0.44 -14.37 28.60
N SER A 5 0.17 -15.67 28.67
CA SER A 5 -0.31 -16.47 27.53
C SER A 5 -1.79 -16.24 27.19
N THR A 6 -2.61 -15.91 28.19
CA THR A 6 -4.05 -15.67 28.01
C THR A 6 -4.36 -14.32 27.37
N ILE A 7 -3.49 -13.31 27.55
CA ILE A 7 -3.61 -11.99 26.92
C ILE A 7 -3.00 -11.99 25.50
N SER A 8 -2.01 -12.86 25.24
CA SER A 8 -1.38 -12.97 23.92
C SER A 8 -2.35 -13.46 22.84
N LYS A 9 -3.22 -14.43 23.14
CA LYS A 9 -4.16 -15.01 22.17
C LYS A 9 -5.17 -14.01 21.56
N PRO A 10 -5.90 -13.18 22.34
CA PRO A 10 -6.80 -12.18 21.76
C PRO A 10 -6.04 -11.10 20.97
N PHE A 11 -4.84 -10.72 21.41
CA PHE A 11 -4.00 -9.75 20.70
C PHE A 11 -3.53 -10.30 19.34
N CYS A 12 -3.04 -11.54 19.29
CA CYS A 12 -2.65 -12.18 18.04
C CYS A 12 -3.85 -12.32 17.07
N ASN A 13 -5.02 -12.67 17.58
CA ASN A 13 -6.23 -12.74 16.75
C ASN A 13 -6.65 -11.38 16.20
N TRP A 14 -6.44 -10.30 16.97
CA TRP A 14 -6.70 -8.95 16.50
C TRP A 14 -5.76 -8.56 15.36
N ILE A 15 -4.45 -8.78 15.53
CA ILE A 15 -3.46 -8.55 14.47
C ILE A 15 -3.77 -9.41 13.24
N ALA A 16 -4.11 -10.68 13.40
CA ALA A 16 -4.43 -11.56 12.27
C ALA A 16 -5.66 -11.07 11.49
N ARG A 17 -6.69 -10.56 12.19
CA ARG A 17 -7.88 -9.98 11.55
C ARG A 17 -7.57 -8.68 10.83
N ASP A 18 -6.79 -7.81 11.44
CA ASP A 18 -6.30 -6.60 10.78
C ASP A 18 -5.48 -6.98 9.55
N THR A 19 -4.65 -8.03 9.71
CA THR A 19 -3.77 -8.53 8.67
C THR A 19 -4.54 -9.14 7.48
N ALA A 20 -5.68 -9.77 7.74
CA ALA A 20 -6.55 -10.27 6.69
C ALA A 20 -7.27 -9.12 5.95
N LYS A 21 -7.65 -8.05 6.66
CA LYS A 21 -8.42 -6.92 6.10
C LYS A 21 -7.60 -6.08 5.10
N TRP A 22 -6.40 -5.66 5.48
CA TRP A 22 -5.53 -4.87 4.60
C TRP A 22 -5.00 -5.72 3.42
N THR A 23 -4.63 -6.99 3.63
CA THR A 23 -4.15 -7.86 2.52
C THR A 23 -5.24 -8.14 1.50
N ALA A 24 -6.51 -8.28 1.92
CA ALA A 24 -7.64 -8.43 1.02
C ALA A 24 -7.82 -7.24 0.06
N ASN A 25 -7.34 -6.05 0.42
CA ASN A 25 -7.43 -4.83 -0.38
C ASN A 25 -6.08 -4.35 -0.94
N ALA A 26 -5.00 -5.10 -0.71
CA ALA A 26 -3.63 -4.65 -0.96
C ALA A 26 -3.40 -4.20 -2.41
N ALA A 27 -3.94 -4.92 -3.40
CA ALA A 27 -3.78 -4.55 -4.82
C ALA A 27 -4.41 -3.18 -5.14
N ARG A 28 -5.63 -2.94 -4.62
CA ARG A 28 -6.33 -1.65 -4.77
C ARG A 28 -5.59 -0.53 -4.04
N ASP A 29 -5.10 -0.82 -2.84
CA ASP A 29 -4.38 0.16 -2.03
C ASP A 29 -3.03 0.51 -2.68
N GLN A 30 -2.31 -0.47 -3.23
CA GLN A 30 -1.08 -0.25 -3.99
C GLN A 30 -1.31 0.60 -5.25
N ASP A 31 -2.35 0.33 -6.03
CA ASP A 31 -2.70 1.14 -7.20
C ASP A 31 -3.00 2.60 -6.82
N ASN A 32 -3.75 2.80 -5.73
CA ASN A 32 -4.04 4.14 -5.21
C ASN A 32 -2.77 4.87 -4.74
N ILE A 33 -1.89 4.18 -4.00
CA ILE A 33 -0.61 4.74 -3.52
C ILE A 33 0.25 5.14 -4.71
N MET A 34 0.40 4.26 -5.70
CA MET A 34 1.16 4.54 -6.91
C MET A 34 0.64 5.80 -7.62
N LYS A 35 -0.67 5.88 -7.87
CA LYS A 35 -1.30 7.04 -8.51
C LYS A 35 -1.10 8.33 -7.72
N GLN A 36 -1.18 8.27 -6.40
CA GLN A 36 -0.93 9.43 -5.54
C GLN A 36 0.53 9.91 -5.63
N LEU A 37 1.49 8.98 -5.59
CA LEU A 37 2.91 9.30 -5.68
C LEU A 37 3.27 9.90 -7.04
N ILE A 38 2.80 9.31 -8.14
CA ILE A 38 3.01 9.82 -9.50
C ILE A 38 2.38 11.21 -9.64
N LYS A 39 1.14 11.39 -9.18
CA LYS A 39 0.46 12.69 -9.23
C LYS A 39 1.22 13.76 -8.44
N LYS A 40 1.76 13.41 -7.28
CA LYS A 40 2.56 14.31 -6.44
C LYS A 40 3.90 14.67 -7.11
N ALA A 41 4.55 13.68 -7.73
CA ALA A 41 5.87 13.84 -8.34
C ALA A 41 5.81 14.43 -9.77
N ARG A 42 4.65 14.45 -10.43
CA ARG A 42 4.41 14.94 -11.81
C ARG A 42 5.15 16.23 -12.17
N ASN A 43 5.15 17.20 -11.24
CA ASN A 43 5.69 18.54 -11.52
C ASN A 43 7.16 18.71 -11.12
N THR A 44 7.77 17.68 -10.51
CA THR A 44 9.20 17.67 -10.21
C THR A 44 10.00 17.57 -11.50
N GLN A 45 11.28 17.94 -11.47
CA GLN A 45 12.17 17.79 -12.63
C GLN A 45 12.19 16.33 -13.11
N PHE A 46 12.41 15.38 -12.19
CA PHE A 46 12.33 13.95 -12.48
C PHE A 46 10.98 13.54 -13.10
N GLY A 47 9.87 13.98 -12.52
CA GLY A 47 8.53 13.64 -13.03
C GLY A 47 8.27 14.16 -14.45
N LYS A 48 8.84 15.31 -14.81
CA LYS A 48 8.77 15.85 -16.17
C LYS A 48 9.66 15.04 -17.12
N ASP A 49 10.90 14.77 -16.71
CA ASP A 49 11.88 14.02 -17.50
C ASP A 49 11.41 12.58 -17.79
N HIS A 50 10.67 11.98 -16.86
CA HIS A 50 10.09 10.64 -16.97
C HIS A 50 8.60 10.62 -17.35
N GLN A 51 8.04 11.74 -17.84
CA GLN A 51 6.68 11.81 -18.38
C GLN A 51 5.57 11.29 -17.44
N PHE A 52 5.69 11.56 -16.13
CA PHE A 52 4.70 11.15 -15.12
C PHE A 52 3.29 11.73 -15.36
N ALA A 53 3.16 12.72 -16.25
CA ALA A 53 1.87 13.21 -16.70
C ALA A 53 1.06 12.17 -17.49
N SER A 54 1.74 11.25 -18.17
CA SER A 54 1.14 10.25 -19.08
C SER A 54 0.84 8.92 -18.39
N ILE A 55 1.37 8.69 -17.19
CA ILE A 55 1.20 7.43 -16.45
C ILE A 55 -0.17 7.41 -15.76
N ASN A 56 -1.05 6.51 -16.18
CA ASN A 56 -2.42 6.38 -15.65
C ASN A 56 -2.70 5.03 -14.98
N ASP A 57 -1.81 4.05 -15.19
CA ASP A 57 -1.97 2.68 -14.76
C ASP A 57 -0.60 2.03 -14.49
N HIS A 58 -0.63 0.88 -13.83
CA HIS A 58 0.58 0.18 -13.44
C HIS A 58 1.44 -0.27 -14.64
N LEU A 59 0.83 -0.62 -15.78
CA LEU A 59 1.60 -1.06 -16.95
C LEU A 59 2.39 0.12 -17.52
N SER A 60 1.77 1.30 -17.61
CA SER A 60 2.46 2.54 -18.01
C SER A 60 3.53 3.00 -17.02
N PHE A 61 3.45 2.57 -15.75
CA PHE A 61 4.48 2.86 -14.74
C PHE A 61 5.67 1.89 -14.82
N ALA A 62 5.43 0.65 -15.22
CA ALA A 62 6.45 -0.40 -15.29
C ALA A 62 7.22 -0.45 -16.61
N ALA A 63 6.73 0.25 -17.65
CA ALA A 63 7.34 0.38 -18.97
C ALA A 63 8.48 1.41 -18.97
#